data_AF-A0A7V8YL68-F1
#
_entry.id   AF-A0A7V8YL68-F1
#
_cell.length_a   1.000
_cell.length_b   1.000
_cell.length_c   1.000
_cell.angle_alpha   90.00
_cell.angle_beta   90.00
_cell.angle_gamma   90.00
#
_symmetry.space_group_name_H-M   'P 1'
#
loop_
_entity.id
_entity.type
_entity.pdbx_description
1 polymer ?
#
loop_
_entity_poly.entity_id
_entity_poly.type
_entity_poly.pdbx_seq_one_letter_code
_entity_poly.pdbx_strand_id
1 'polypeptide(L)'
;ADALAEAQAQHAAGRAAMARLDELAETDTAAPHTVAKLKRMAELRTNSSWERLGRDVTETGEGPGASYRRLRREMVTAERDTFVTFRNDGRIDDEVLRRVLRELDLEEAMLSRDD
;
A
#
# COMPACT_ATOMS: atom_id res chain seq x y z
N ALA A 1 22.16 -1.19 -15.98
CA ALA A 1 21.91 -2.54 -16.54
C ALA A 1 21.06 -3.37 -15.58
N ASP A 2 21.46 -3.47 -14.31
CA ASP A 2 20.76 -4.29 -13.30
C ASP A 2 19.34 -3.80 -12.97
N ALA A 3 19.12 -2.48 -12.88
CA ALA A 3 17.81 -1.92 -12.53
C ALA A 3 16.70 -2.27 -13.56
N LEU A 4 17.01 -2.23 -14.86
CA LEU A 4 16.07 -2.61 -15.91
C LEU A 4 15.79 -4.13 -15.91
N ALA A 5 16.80 -4.94 -15.64
CA ALA A 5 16.63 -6.38 -15.50
C ALA A 5 15.79 -6.74 -14.26
N GLU A 6 16.02 -6.07 -13.14
CA GLU A 6 15.21 -6.18 -11.92
C GLU A 6 13.75 -5.79 -12.18
N ALA A 7 13.52 -4.69 -12.92
CA ALA A 7 12.20 -4.25 -13.36
C ALA A 7 11.44 -5.34 -14.12
N GLN A 8 12.10 -5.90 -15.12
CA GLN A 8 11.52 -6.89 -16.01
C GLN A 8 11.22 -8.18 -15.23
N ALA A 9 12.11 -8.56 -14.32
CA ALA A 9 11.91 -9.71 -13.43
C ALA A 9 10.71 -9.48 -12.48
N GLN A 10 10.60 -8.30 -11.86
CA GLN A 10 9.48 -7.96 -10.96
C GLN A 10 8.15 -7.90 -11.71
N HIS A 11 8.13 -7.31 -12.92
CA HIS A 11 6.94 -7.28 -13.77
C HIS A 11 6.53 -8.70 -14.22
N ALA A 12 7.50 -9.54 -14.61
CA ALA A 12 7.23 -10.93 -14.96
C ALA A 12 6.67 -11.73 -13.76
N ALA A 13 7.23 -11.54 -12.56
CA ALA A 13 6.74 -12.15 -11.33
C ALA A 13 5.32 -11.69 -10.97
N GLY A 14 5.01 -10.40 -11.14
CA GLY A 14 3.66 -9.84 -10.92
C GLY A 14 2.62 -10.48 -11.85
N ARG A 15 2.94 -10.62 -13.14
CA ARG A 15 2.06 -11.31 -14.10
C ARG A 15 1.84 -12.77 -13.75
N ALA A 16 2.90 -13.49 -13.36
CA ALA A 16 2.79 -14.89 -12.96
C ALA A 16 1.92 -15.07 -11.72
N ALA A 17 2.04 -14.18 -10.73
CA ALA A 17 1.20 -14.18 -9.53
C ALA A 17 -0.27 -13.91 -9.85
N MET A 18 -0.55 -12.98 -10.77
CA MET A 18 -1.93 -12.67 -11.20
C MET A 18 -2.57 -13.85 -11.95
N ALA A 19 -1.84 -14.45 -12.90
CA ALA A 19 -2.33 -15.63 -13.62
C ALA A 19 -2.67 -16.78 -12.65
N ARG A 20 -1.81 -17.02 -11.66
CA ARG A 20 -2.08 -18.05 -10.64
C ARG A 20 -3.29 -17.73 -9.77
N LEU A 21 -3.51 -16.46 -9.44
CA LEU A 21 -4.68 -16.03 -8.69
C LEU A 21 -5.97 -16.20 -9.51
N ASP A 22 -5.93 -15.95 -10.81
CA ASP A 22 -7.06 -16.17 -11.71
C ASP A 22 -7.43 -17.66 -11.79
N GLU A 23 -6.45 -18.55 -11.98
CA GLU A 23 -6.67 -20.00 -11.94
C GLU A 23 -7.26 -20.50 -10.61
N LEU A 24 -6.79 -19.94 -9.49
CA LEU A 24 -7.32 -20.28 -8.16
C LEU A 24 -8.74 -19.75 -7.98
N ALA A 25 -9.04 -18.55 -8.50
CA ALA A 25 -10.38 -17.97 -8.42
C ALA A 25 -11.42 -18.74 -9.24
N GLU A 26 -11.00 -19.50 -10.27
CA GLU A 26 -11.88 -20.37 -11.06
C GLU A 26 -12.23 -21.68 -10.33
N THR A 27 -11.39 -22.13 -9.40
CA THR A 27 -11.50 -23.47 -8.78
C THR A 27 -11.84 -23.43 -7.29
N ASP A 28 -11.64 -22.29 -6.62
CA ASP A 28 -11.85 -22.10 -5.19
C ASP A 28 -13.20 -21.42 -4.88
N THR A 29 -13.78 -21.71 -3.73
CA THR A 29 -14.88 -20.94 -3.12
C THR A 29 -14.42 -19.63 -2.49
N ALA A 30 -13.19 -19.21 -2.75
CA ALA A 30 -12.60 -17.98 -2.26
C ALA A 30 -13.55 -16.81 -2.48
N ALA A 31 -13.89 -16.12 -1.39
CA ALA A 31 -14.86 -15.04 -1.45
C ALA A 31 -14.39 -13.97 -2.47
N PRO A 32 -15.25 -13.49 -3.37
CA PRO A 32 -14.87 -12.56 -4.45
C PRO A 32 -14.10 -11.32 -3.98
N HIS A 33 -14.37 -10.87 -2.75
CA HIS A 33 -13.66 -9.74 -2.13
C HIS A 33 -12.17 -10.02 -1.86
N THR A 34 -11.81 -11.26 -1.51
CA THR A 34 -10.42 -11.66 -1.23
C THR A 34 -9.61 -11.67 -2.52
N VAL A 35 -10.19 -12.22 -3.60
CA VAL A 35 -9.56 -12.21 -4.93
C VAL A 35 -9.36 -10.77 -5.41
N ALA A 36 -10.38 -9.92 -5.31
CA ALA A 36 -10.27 -8.51 -5.69
C ALA A 36 -9.19 -7.76 -4.88
N LYS A 37 -9.09 -8.03 -3.57
CA LYS A 37 -8.03 -7.45 -2.71
C LYS A 37 -6.64 -7.89 -3.16
N LEU A 38 -6.44 -9.18 -3.44
CA LEU A 38 -5.15 -9.70 -3.90
C LEU A 38 -4.75 -9.14 -5.27
N LYS A 39 -5.69 -9.00 -6.20
CA LYS A 39 -5.47 -8.34 -7.49
C LYS A 39 -5.00 -6.90 -7.30
N ARG A 40 -5.70 -6.14 -6.45
CA ARG A 40 -5.34 -4.75 -6.16
C ARG A 40 -3.94 -4.61 -5.56
N MET A 41 -3.54 -5.53 -4.67
CA MET A 41 -2.19 -5.51 -4.10
C MET A 41 -1.09 -5.85 -5.14
N ALA A 42 -1.36 -6.78 -6.06
CA ALA A 42 -0.42 -7.13 -7.12
C ALA A 42 -0.21 -5.98 -8.11
N GLU A 43 -1.28 -5.25 -8.46
CA GLU A 43 -1.22 -4.02 -9.26
C GLU A 43 -0.37 -2.95 -8.58
N LEU A 44 -0.63 -2.67 -7.29
CA LEU A 44 0.12 -1.68 -6.52
C LEU A 44 1.62 -2.01 -6.45
N ARG A 45 1.98 -3.29 -6.27
CA ARG A 45 3.38 -3.75 -6.23
C ARG A 45 4.08 -3.63 -7.58
N THR A 46 3.35 -3.87 -8.66
CA THR A 46 3.89 -3.73 -10.02
C THR A 46 4.12 -2.26 -10.34
N ASN A 47 3.18 -1.38 -9.98
CA ASN A 47 3.31 0.06 -10.18
C ASN A 47 4.45 0.66 -9.34
N SER A 48 4.62 0.27 -8.08
CA SER A 48 5.72 0.77 -7.24
C SER A 48 7.10 0.34 -7.75
N SER A 49 7.19 -0.81 -8.41
CA SER A 49 8.42 -1.29 -9.07
C SER A 49 8.79 -0.42 -10.26
N TRP A 50 7.80 -0.02 -11.07
CA TRP A 50 7.98 0.93 -12.17
C TRP A 50 8.31 2.35 -11.69
N GLU A 51 7.73 2.80 -10.59
CA GLU A 51 8.00 4.12 -9.98
C GLU A 51 9.45 4.28 -9.50
N ARG A 52 10.06 3.20 -8.98
CA ARG A 52 11.49 3.21 -8.59
C ARG A 52 12.44 3.38 -9.78
N LEU A 53 12.00 3.02 -10.98
CA LEU A 53 12.78 3.13 -12.22
C LEU A 53 12.44 4.41 -13.00
N GLY A 54 11.22 4.93 -12.84
CA GLY A 54 10.76 6.19 -13.40
C GLY A 54 11.30 7.43 -12.69
N ARG A 55 12.03 7.28 -11.57
CA ARG A 55 12.75 8.41 -10.93
C ARG A 55 13.83 9.03 -11.85
N ASP A 56 14.21 8.35 -12.94
CA ASP A 56 15.09 8.90 -13.97
C ASP A 56 14.36 9.65 -15.11
N VAL A 57 13.02 9.57 -15.22
CA VAL A 57 12.31 10.09 -16.41
C VAL A 57 11.09 10.94 -16.02
N THR A 58 11.33 12.27 -15.98
CA THR A 58 10.44 13.38 -16.38
C THR A 58 9.36 13.92 -15.42
N GLU A 59 9.55 15.18 -15.01
CA GLU A 59 8.88 16.38 -15.54
C GLU A 59 7.34 16.56 -15.40
N THR A 60 6.69 15.98 -14.37
CA THR A 60 5.26 16.30 -14.08
C THR A 60 4.97 16.69 -12.63
N GLY A 61 5.97 17.11 -11.86
CA GLY A 61 5.77 17.78 -10.56
C GLY A 61 5.45 16.86 -9.37
N GLU A 62 4.72 15.76 -9.56
CA GLU A 62 4.58 14.68 -8.56
C GLU A 62 4.33 13.34 -9.26
N GLY A 63 5.20 12.36 -9.04
CA GLY A 63 4.95 10.99 -9.47
C GLY A 63 3.75 10.36 -8.73
N PRO A 64 3.08 9.35 -9.29
CA PRO A 64 1.94 8.67 -8.64
C PRO A 64 2.23 8.19 -7.21
N GLY A 65 3.45 7.73 -6.94
CA GLY A 65 3.91 7.38 -5.58
C GLY A 65 3.98 8.58 -4.61
N ALA A 66 4.34 9.77 -5.09
CA ALA A 66 4.34 10.99 -4.27
C ALA A 66 2.91 11.41 -3.92
N SER A 67 2.01 11.35 -4.91
CA SER A 67 0.57 11.57 -4.68
C SER A 67 -0.01 10.55 -3.70
N TYR A 68 0.35 9.27 -3.82
CA TYR A 68 -0.06 8.24 -2.86
C TYR A 68 0.44 8.55 -1.45
N ARG A 69 1.73 8.88 -1.27
CA ARG A 69 2.29 9.21 0.05
C ARG A 69 1.60 10.42 0.68
N ARG A 70 1.39 11.49 -0.10
CA ARG A 70 0.66 12.68 0.37
C ARG A 70 -0.74 12.31 0.84
N LEU A 71 -1.52 11.65 -0.02
CA LEU A 71 -2.90 11.27 0.32
C LEU A 71 -2.95 10.31 1.51
N ARG A 72 -2.01 9.37 1.63
CA ARG A 72 -1.99 8.43 2.75
C ARG A 72 -1.64 9.11 4.07
N ARG A 73 -0.73 10.09 4.10
CA ARG A 73 -0.47 10.90 5.32
C ARG A 73 -1.72 11.63 5.81
N GLU A 74 -2.48 12.23 4.89
CA GLU A 74 -3.76 12.87 5.23
C GLU A 74 -4.75 11.86 5.83
N MET A 75 -4.83 10.65 5.26
CA MET A 75 -5.69 9.59 5.82
C MET A 75 -5.24 9.16 7.21
N VAL A 76 -3.94 8.97 7.44
CA VAL A 76 -3.41 8.58 8.76
C VAL A 76 -3.71 9.66 9.81
N THR A 77 -3.62 10.93 9.43
CA THR A 77 -3.99 12.06 10.31
C THR A 77 -5.47 11.96 10.70
N ALA A 78 -6.37 11.72 9.75
CA ALA A 78 -7.80 11.55 10.02
C ALA A 78 -8.11 10.32 10.88
N GLU A 79 -7.41 9.21 10.67
CA GLU A 79 -7.52 7.99 11.49
C GLU A 79 -7.11 8.27 12.95
N ARG A 80 -6.00 8.99 13.15
CA ARG A 80 -5.50 9.40 14.47
C ARG A 80 -6.53 10.25 15.23
N ASP A 81 -7.09 11.26 14.60
CA ASP A 81 -8.10 12.15 15.21
C ASP A 81 -9.37 11.37 15.61
N THR A 82 -9.76 10.39 14.80
CA THR A 82 -10.90 9.52 15.09
C THR A 82 -10.64 8.66 16.33
N PHE A 83 -9.47 8.04 16.46
CA PHE A 83 -9.13 7.25 17.64
C PHE A 83 -9.06 8.09 18.92
N VAL A 84 -8.51 9.31 18.84
CA VAL A 84 -8.51 10.25 19.98
C VAL A 84 -9.94 10.61 20.38
N THR A 85 -10.82 10.88 19.42
CA THR A 85 -12.25 11.14 19.66
C THR A 85 -12.91 9.95 20.35
N PHE A 86 -12.70 8.73 19.87
CA PHE A 86 -13.28 7.53 20.47
C PHE A 86 -12.81 7.32 21.92
N ARG A 87 -11.55 7.66 22.22
CA ARG A 87 -11.04 7.62 23.60
C ARG A 87 -11.71 8.68 24.47
N ASN A 88 -11.85 9.91 23.96
CA ASN A 88 -12.50 11.00 24.69
C ASN A 88 -13.98 10.70 24.97
N ASP A 89 -14.66 9.99 24.06
CA ASP A 89 -16.03 9.51 24.22
C ASP A 89 -16.15 8.25 25.10
N GLY A 90 -15.04 7.71 25.60
CA GLY A 90 -15.00 6.48 26.40
C GLY A 90 -15.34 5.20 25.63
N ARG A 91 -15.29 5.23 24.30
CA ARG A 91 -15.57 4.07 23.43
C ARG A 91 -14.39 3.10 23.34
N ILE A 92 -13.17 3.60 23.57
CA ILE A 92 -11.95 2.81 23.69
C ILE A 92 -11.16 3.25 24.91
N ASP A 93 -10.40 2.34 25.50
CA ASP A 93 -9.47 2.66 26.59
C ASP A 93 -8.08 3.09 26.09
N ASP A 94 -7.25 3.53 27.03
CA ASP A 94 -5.89 4.03 26.76
C ASP A 94 -4.92 2.93 26.30
N GLU A 95 -5.20 1.64 26.54
CA GLU A 95 -4.39 0.53 26.03
C GLU A 95 -4.70 0.30 24.54
N VAL A 96 -5.98 0.27 24.18
CA VAL A 96 -6.43 0.19 22.79
C VAL A 96 -5.91 1.38 21.99
N LEU A 97 -6.02 2.60 22.52
CA LEU A 97 -5.50 3.80 21.87
C LEU A 97 -3.99 3.70 21.61
N ARG A 98 -3.19 3.29 22.61
CA ARG A 98 -1.73 3.13 22.45
C ARG A 98 -1.38 2.10 21.37
N ARG A 99 -2.12 1.00 21.28
CA ARG A 99 -1.89 -0.04 20.27
C ARG A 99 -2.15 0.49 18.86
N VAL A 100 -3.31 1.12 18.63
CA VAL A 100 -3.66 1.62 17.29
C VAL A 100 -2.78 2.78 16.86
N LEU A 101 -2.39 3.69 17.77
CA LEU A 101 -1.46 4.76 17.45
C LEU A 101 -0.07 4.24 17.07
N ARG A 102 0.41 3.19 17.75
CA ARG A 102 1.68 2.54 17.37
C ARG A 102 1.64 1.94 15.97
N GLU A 103 0.52 1.36 15.56
CA GLU A 103 0.33 0.84 14.21
C GLU A 103 0.38 1.98 13.18
N LEU A 104 -0.27 3.12 13.46
CA LEU A 104 -0.20 4.32 12.62
C LEU A 104 1.21 4.91 12.56
N ASP A 105 1.91 5.01 13.69
CA ASP A 105 3.29 5.53 13.76
C ASP A 105 4.25 4.70 12.88
N LEU A 106 4.09 3.36 12.87
CA LEU A 106 4.88 2.48 11.99
C LEU A 106 4.59 2.74 10.52
N GLU A 107 3.33 2.96 10.17
CA GLU A 107 2.95 3.29 8.81
C GLU A 107 3.50 4.66 8.38
N GLU A 108 3.43 5.69 9.24
CA GLU A 108 4.04 7.00 8.97
C GLU A 108 5.56 6.91 8.79
N ALA A 109 6.24 6.08 9.59
CA ALA A 109 7.66 5.84 9.45
C ALA A 109 8.00 5.18 8.10
N MET A 110 7.17 4.25 7.63
CA MET A 110 7.32 3.64 6.30
C MET A 110 7.12 4.66 5.18
N LEU A 111 6.12 5.55 5.31
CA LEU A 111 5.83 6.61 4.34
C LEU A 111 6.88 7.73 4.32
N SER A 112 7.68 7.86 5.38
CA SER A 112 8.72 8.91 5.51
C SER A 112 10.10 8.44 5.04
N ARG A 113 10.35 7.13 5.00
CA ARG A 113 11.65 6.55 4.62
C ARG A 113 11.97 6.68 3.12
N ASP A 114 10.96 6.93 2.30
CA ASP A 114 11.06 6.97 0.84
C ASP A 114 11.11 8.41 0.25
N ASP A 115 11.17 9.43 1.12
CA ASP A 115 11.44 10.84 0.77
C ASP A 115 12.95 11.12 0.72
#